data_AF-A0AB38BKY0-F1
#
_entry.id   AF-A0AB38BKY0-F1
#
_cell.length_a   1.000
_cell.length_b   1.000
_cell.length_c   1.000
_cell.angle_alpha   90.00
_cell.angle_beta   90.00
_cell.angle_gamma   90.00
#
_symmetry.space_group_name_H-M   'P 1'
#
loop_
_entity.id
_entity.type
_entity.pdbx_description
1 polymer ?
#
loop_
_entity_poly.entity_id
_entity_poly.type
_entity_poly.pdbx_seq_one_letter_code
_entity_poly.pdbx_strand_id
1 'polypeptide(L)'
;MDDNIPPYYVDFPEYNEFSQSYLWPVTVKYKGQSEIHFSVSKSDTINAFHSIENGSEEPILIGSRSFERKNLDFMAFEGRTYAFSN
;
A
#
# COMPACT_ATOMS: atom_id res chain seq x y z
N MET A 1 -33.25 1.61 4.40
CA MET A 1 -32.15 0.85 5.02
C MET A 1 -30.93 1.72 4.89
N ASP A 2 -30.26 1.91 6.02
CA ASP A 2 -29.19 2.88 6.23
C ASP A 2 -27.89 2.29 5.68
N ASP A 3 -27.58 2.57 4.43
CA ASP A 3 -26.29 2.20 3.82
C ASP A 3 -25.23 3.21 4.28
N ASN A 4 -24.92 3.12 5.57
CA ASN A 4 -23.87 3.85 6.26
C ASN A 4 -22.50 3.28 5.86
N ILE A 5 -22.14 3.41 4.59
CA ILE A 5 -20.79 3.15 4.12
C ILE A 5 -20.02 4.46 4.31
N PRO A 6 -19.00 4.55 5.17
CA PRO A 6 -18.19 5.75 5.28
C PRO A 6 -17.61 6.03 3.90
N PRO A 7 -17.64 7.27 3.40
CA PRO A 7 -17.00 7.59 2.16
C PRO A 7 -15.51 7.68 2.45
N TYR A 8 -14.85 6.52 2.53
CA TYR A 8 -13.43 6.45 2.26
C TYR A 8 -13.27 6.82 0.79
N TYR A 9 -13.36 8.12 0.49
CA TYR A 9 -12.74 8.72 -0.68
C TYR A 9 -11.25 8.49 -0.49
N VAL A 10 -10.82 7.29 -0.85
CA VAL A 10 -9.41 7.02 -0.96
C VAL A 10 -9.00 7.75 -2.23
N ASP A 11 -8.21 8.82 -2.10
CA ASP A 11 -7.59 9.58 -3.19
C ASP A 11 -6.62 8.74 -4.05
N PHE A 12 -6.95 7.48 -4.33
CA PHE A 12 -6.43 6.81 -5.51
C PHE A 12 -7.15 7.44 -6.70
N PRO A 13 -6.45 7.76 -7.81
CA PRO A 13 -7.14 8.15 -9.04
C PRO A 13 -8.22 7.12 -9.37
N GLU A 14 -9.32 7.49 -10.03
CA GLU A 14 -10.37 6.51 -10.36
C GLU A 14 -9.76 5.28 -11.04
N TYR A 15 -10.06 4.09 -10.49
CA TYR A 15 -9.67 2.82 -11.09
C TYR A 15 -10.51 2.62 -12.36
N ASN A 16 -9.94 3.02 -13.50
CA ASN A 16 -10.52 2.83 -14.82
C ASN A 16 -9.62 1.94 -15.70
N GLU A 17 -10.15 1.52 -16.85
CA GLU A 17 -9.46 0.64 -17.82
C GLU A 17 -8.08 1.20 -18.24
N PHE A 18 -7.91 2.53 -18.24
CA PHE A 18 -6.64 3.16 -18.54
C PHE A 18 -5.65 3.06 -17.39
N SER A 19 -6.11 3.24 -16.15
CA SER A 19 -5.26 3.22 -14.94
C SER A 19 -4.77 1.82 -14.54
N GLN A 20 -5.44 0.76 -15.02
CA GLN A 20 -5.15 -0.63 -14.65
C GLN A 20 -3.77 -1.10 -15.13
N SER A 21 -3.31 -0.60 -16.27
CA SER A 21 -2.00 -0.95 -16.84
C SER A 21 -0.84 -0.09 -16.30
N TYR A 22 -1.12 0.97 -15.52
CA TYR A 22 -0.05 1.79 -14.96
C TYR A 22 0.61 1.08 -13.79
N LEU A 23 1.94 1.06 -13.83
CA LEU A 23 2.75 0.64 -12.70
C LEU A 23 2.96 1.85 -11.78
N TRP A 24 2.54 1.69 -10.53
CA TRP A 24 2.60 2.72 -9.49
C TRP A 24 3.89 2.57 -8.68
N PRO A 25 4.59 3.66 -8.38
CA PRO A 25 5.82 3.61 -7.62
C PRO A 25 5.53 3.27 -6.15
N VAL A 26 6.35 2.37 -5.61
CA VAL A 26 6.36 1.97 -4.21
C VAL A 26 7.77 2.11 -3.67
N THR A 27 7.88 2.76 -2.52
CA THR A 27 9.11 2.87 -1.74
C THR A 27 8.95 2.06 -0.46
N VAL A 28 9.95 1.25 -0.12
CA VAL A 28 10.00 0.48 1.12
C VAL A 28 11.32 0.72 1.81
N LYS A 29 11.28 0.96 3.12
CA LYS A 29 12.47 1.09 3.95
C LYS A 29 12.44 0.09 5.08
N TYR A 30 13.45 -0.77 5.12
CA TYR A 30 13.72 -1.63 6.27
C TYR A 30 14.52 -0.89 7.33
N LYS A 31 14.33 -1.27 8.59
CA LYS A 31 15.09 -0.74 9.74
C LYS A 31 16.59 -0.79 9.50
N GLY A 32 17.23 0.38 9.50
CA GLY A 32 18.69 0.53 9.34
C GLY A 32 19.23 0.18 7.94
N GLN A 33 18.36 0.05 6.94
CA GLN A 33 18.74 -0.29 5.56
C GLN A 33 18.46 0.88 4.60
N SER A 34 19.01 0.77 3.40
CA SER A 34 18.71 1.68 2.30
C SER A 34 17.28 1.48 1.79
N GLU A 35 16.72 2.52 1.16
CA GLU A 35 15.39 2.47 0.56
C GLU A 35 15.37 1.58 -0.70
N ILE A 36 14.29 0.83 -0.85
CA ILE A 36 14.02 -0.01 -2.00
C ILE A 36 12.87 0.62 -2.78
N HIS A 37 13.11 0.85 -4.06
CA HIS A 37 12.16 1.47 -4.98
C HIS A 37 11.77 0.46 -6.05
N PHE A 38 10.46 0.30 -6.29
CA PHE A 38 9.94 -0.56 -7.35
C PHE A 38 8.57 -0.06 -7.81
N SER A 39 8.00 -0.69 -8.83
CA SER A 39 6.67 -0.34 -9.32
C SER A 39 5.81 -1.59 -9.49
N VAL A 40 4.52 -1.48 -9.17
CA VAL A 40 3.54 -2.58 -9.20
C VAL A 40 2.22 -2.14 -9.77
N SER A 41 1.34 -3.09 -10.08
CA SER A 41 0.00 -2.75 -10.53
C SER A 41 -0.77 -1.94 -9.48
N LYS A 42 -1.73 -1.14 -9.94
CA LYS A 42 -2.61 -0.39 -9.04
C LYS A 42 -3.40 -1.31 -8.11
N SER A 43 -3.88 -2.45 -8.63
CA SER A 43 -4.61 -3.45 -7.85
C SER A 43 -3.77 -4.00 -6.70
N ASP A 44 -2.49 -4.27 -6.93
CA ASP A 44 -1.59 -4.71 -5.86
C ASP A 44 -1.39 -3.64 -4.78
N THR A 45 -1.29 -2.38 -5.21
CA THR A 45 -1.12 -1.23 -4.31
C THR A 45 -2.36 -1.02 -3.44
N ILE A 46 -3.56 -1.13 -4.02
CA ILE A 46 -4.84 -1.03 -3.30
C ILE A 46 -5.00 -2.18 -2.30
N ASN A 47 -4.63 -3.40 -2.68
CA ASN A 47 -4.67 -4.55 -1.75
C ASN A 47 -3.74 -4.33 -0.55
N ALA A 48 -2.52 -3.84 -0.80
CA ALA A 48 -1.57 -3.50 0.24
C ALA A 48 -2.08 -2.39 1.16
N PHE A 49 -2.67 -1.34 0.58
CA PHE A 49 -3.31 -0.24 1.30
C PHE A 49 -4.37 -0.74 2.28
N HIS A 50 -5.32 -1.54 1.81
CA HIS A 50 -6.37 -2.07 2.68
C HIS A 50 -5.81 -2.95 3.80
N SER A 51 -4.78 -3.76 3.52
CA SER A 51 -4.12 -4.58 4.55
C SER A 51 -3.49 -3.71 5.65
N ILE A 52 -2.82 -2.61 5.27
CA ILE A 52 -2.18 -1.70 6.22
C ILE A 52 -3.21 -0.94 7.07
N GLU A 53 -4.24 -0.37 6.44
CA GLU A 53 -5.29 0.44 7.09
C GLU A 53 -6.20 -0.39 8.00
N ASN A 54 -6.47 -1.65 7.63
CA ASN A 54 -7.21 -2.58 8.48
C ASN A 54 -6.41 -3.06 9.70
N GLY A 55 -5.15 -2.62 9.84
CA GLY A 55 -4.30 -2.99 10.97
C GLY A 55 -3.92 -4.47 10.98
N SER A 56 -3.86 -5.12 9.81
CA SER A 56 -3.46 -6.53 9.72
C SER A 56 -2.05 -6.73 10.29
N GLU A 57 -1.90 -7.79 11.09
CA GLU A 57 -0.59 -8.26 11.58
C GLU A 57 0.10 -9.19 10.57
N GLU A 58 -0.59 -9.61 9.52
CA GLU A 58 -0.01 -10.42 8.45
C GLU A 58 1.05 -9.64 7.65
N PRO A 59 1.98 -10.33 6.98
CA PRO A 59 2.91 -9.67 6.08
C PRO A 59 2.18 -8.85 5.01
N ILE A 60 2.68 -7.66 4.71
CA ILE A 60 2.14 -6.81 3.66
C ILE A 60 2.51 -7.44 2.32
N LEU A 61 1.50 -7.81 1.53
CA LEU A 61 1.69 -8.38 0.20
C LEU A 61 1.55 -7.27 -0.85
N ILE A 62 2.54 -7.15 -1.73
CA ILE A 62 2.51 -6.24 -2.88
C ILE A 62 3.01 -6.98 -4.12
N GLY A 63 2.09 -7.31 -5.03
CA GLY A 63 2.39 -8.19 -6.16
C GLY A 63 2.87 -9.55 -5.67
N SER A 64 4.04 -9.98 -6.12
CA SER A 64 4.69 -11.23 -5.67
C SER A 64 5.59 -11.08 -4.45
N ARG A 65 5.67 -9.88 -3.84
CA ARG A 65 6.56 -9.57 -2.73
C ARG A 65 5.81 -9.61 -1.40
N SER A 66 6.50 -10.06 -0.36
CA SER A 66 6.00 -10.10 1.02
C SER A 66 6.91 -9.29 1.92
N PHE A 67 6.32 -8.44 2.76
CA PHE A 67 7.03 -7.55 3.66
C PHE A 67 6.55 -7.73 5.11
N GLU A 68 7.43 -8.25 5.96
CA GLU A 68 7.22 -8.36 7.39
C GLU A 68 7.15 -6.96 8.05
N ARG A 69 5.95 -6.53 8.47
CA ARG A 69 5.70 -5.18 9.02
C ARG A 69 6.65 -4.80 10.15
N LYS A 70 6.95 -5.74 11.05
CA LYS A 70 7.90 -5.56 12.18
C LYS A 70 9.32 -5.17 11.78
N ASN A 71 9.72 -5.46 10.53
CA ASN A 71 11.07 -5.18 10.02
C ASN A 71 11.14 -3.86 9.24
N LEU A 72 10.01 -3.24 8.95
CA LEU A 72 9.92 -2.00 8.19
C LEU A 72 10.05 -0.78 9.10
N ASP A 73 10.71 0.26 8.60
CA ASP A 73 10.58 1.63 9.12
C ASP A 73 9.35 2.29 8.50
N PHE A 74 9.26 2.26 7.16
CA PHE A 74 8.10 2.77 6.45
C PHE A 74 7.88 2.10 5.10
N MET A 75 6.68 2.28 4.57
CA MET A 75 6.30 1.99 3.19
C MET A 75 5.54 3.19 2.63
N ALA A 76 5.83 3.59 1.40
CA ALA A 76 5.20 4.73 0.76
C ALA A 76 4.76 4.40 -0.67
N PHE A 77 3.57 4.85 -1.04
CA PHE A 77 2.97 4.73 -2.36
C PHE A 77 1.85 5.75 -2.47
N GLU A 78 1.58 6.24 -3.69
CA GLU A 78 0.46 7.16 -3.95
C GLU A 78 0.46 8.43 -3.09
N GLY A 79 1.66 8.99 -2.85
CA GLY A 79 1.84 10.17 -2.01
C GLY A 79 1.57 9.93 -0.51
N ARG A 80 1.26 8.69 -0.11
CA ARG A 80 1.04 8.28 1.28
C ARG A 80 2.30 7.63 1.82
N THR A 81 2.56 7.83 3.11
CA THR A 81 3.66 7.18 3.83
C THR A 81 3.12 6.53 5.09
N TYR A 82 3.35 5.23 5.20
CA TYR A 82 2.99 4.37 6.31
C TYR A 82 4.22 4.10 7.15
N ALA A 83 4.33 4.76 8.30
CA ALA A 83 5.38 4.48 9.26
C ALA A 83 4.99 3.32 10.18
N PHE A 84 5.94 2.44 10.47
CA PHE A 84 5.73 1.26 11.31
C PHE A 84 6.62 1.34 12.54
N SER A 85 6.01 1.66 13.68
CA SER A 85 6.63 1.57 15.01
C SER A 85 6.18 0.28 15.70
N ASN A 86 7.15 -0.44 16.29
CA ASN A 86 6.84 -1.51 17.23
C ASN A 86 6.46 -0.94 18.59
#